data_AF-A0A455UCM8-F1
#
_entry.id   AF-A0A455UCM8-F1
#
_cell.length_a   1.000
_cell.length_b   1.000
_cell.length_c   1.000
_cell.angle_alpha   90.00
_cell.angle_beta   90.00
_cell.angle_gamma   90.00
#
_symmetry.space_group_name_H-M   'P 1'
#
loop_
_entity.id
_entity.type
_entity.pdbx_description
1 polymer ?
#
loop_
_entity_poly.entity_id
_entity_poly.type
_entity_poly.pdbx_seq_one_letter_code
_entity_poly.pdbx_strand_id
1 'polypeptide(L)'
;MVSDYPDKFGIPRQPGLAPAANAKLVFIAPYNDPLAVRGLEEFSHLWLSFIFHQSPDRWSPLVRPPRLGGNTKVGVLPVAAHIGLIDWGYRW
;
A
#
# COMPACT_ATOMS: atom_id res chain seq x y z
N MET A 1 4.14 -0.19 -10.38
CA MET A 1 4.07 1.21 -9.91
C MET A 1 5.46 1.64 -9.50
N VAL A 2 5.84 2.87 -9.81
CA VAL A 2 7.10 3.47 -9.36
C VAL A 2 6.75 4.73 -8.58
N SER A 3 7.34 4.92 -7.40
CA SER A 3 7.10 6.07 -6.52
C SER A 3 8.40 6.60 -5.96
N ASP A 4 8.35 7.83 -5.44
CA ASP A 4 9.48 8.46 -4.74
C ASP A 4 9.83 7.76 -3.40
N TYR A 5 8.98 6.83 -2.95
CA TYR A 5 9.23 5.97 -1.79
C TYR A 5 9.86 4.64 -2.22
N PRO A 6 11.16 4.41 -1.94
CA PRO A 6 11.83 3.17 -2.32
C PRO A 6 11.40 1.98 -1.46
N ASP A 7 10.90 2.23 -0.25
CA ASP A 7 10.40 1.22 0.68
C ASP A 7 9.24 1.76 1.52
N LYS A 8 8.76 0.97 2.48
CA LYS A 8 7.61 1.33 3.34
C LYS A 8 7.91 2.40 4.39
N PHE A 9 9.18 2.62 4.71
CA PHE A 9 9.63 3.61 5.68
C PHE A 9 9.61 4.99 5.03
N GLY A 10 9.15 5.99 5.78
CA GLY A 10 8.98 7.35 5.26
C GLY A 10 7.72 7.56 4.40
N ILE A 11 6.97 6.51 4.04
CA ILE A 11 5.65 6.67 3.41
C ILE A 11 4.72 7.42 4.40
N PRO A 12 4.13 8.55 3.99
CA PRO A 12 3.24 9.31 4.85
C PRO A 12 1.97 8.51 5.12
N ARG A 13 1.59 8.42 6.40
CA ARG A 13 0.31 7.79 6.80
C ARG A 13 -0.91 8.57 6.32
N GLN A 14 -0.72 9.84 5.99
CA GLN A 14 -1.73 10.71 5.40
C GLN A 14 -1.15 11.30 4.10
N PRO A 15 -1.61 10.84 2.93
CA PRO A 15 -1.02 11.23 1.64
C PRO A 15 -1.09 12.74 1.39
N GLY A 16 -2.12 13.43 1.90
CA GLY A 16 -2.27 14.88 1.75
C GLY A 16 -1.18 15.72 2.45
N LEU A 17 -0.34 15.14 3.30
CA LEU A 17 0.76 15.84 3.98
C LEU A 17 2.05 15.90 3.15
N ALA A 18 2.13 15.16 2.04
CA ALA A 18 3.30 15.12 1.16
C ALA A 18 2.92 15.51 -0.28
N PRO A 19 2.52 16.77 -0.53
CA PRO A 19 2.04 17.22 -1.85
C PRO A 19 3.10 17.17 -2.95
N ALA A 20 4.39 17.12 -2.58
CA ALA A 20 5.50 17.00 -3.52
C ALA A 20 5.77 15.55 -3.97
N ALA A 21 5.16 14.55 -3.32
CA ALA A 21 5.40 13.15 -3.64
C ALA A 21 4.65 12.74 -4.91
N ASN A 22 5.36 12.10 -5.84
CA ASN A 22 4.82 11.64 -7.10
C ASN A 22 4.89 10.11 -7.23
N ALA A 23 4.00 9.56 -8.04
CA ALA A 23 4.01 8.15 -8.42
C ALA A 23 3.55 7.99 -9.86
N LYS A 24 4.04 6.94 -10.52
CA LYS A 24 3.67 6.55 -11.88
C LYS A 24 3.09 5.14 -11.89
N LEU A 25 1.88 5.01 -12.43
CA LEU A 25 1.30 3.72 -12.78
C LEU A 25 1.77 3.36 -14.20
N VAL A 26 2.56 2.29 -14.30
CA VAL A 26 3.08 1.80 -15.58
C VAL A 26 2.32 0.52 -15.91
N PHE A 27 1.54 0.56 -16.98
CA PHE A 27 0.90 -0.64 -17.53
C PHE A 27 1.94 -1.48 -18.25
N ILE A 28 1.90 -2.79 -18.02
CA ILE A 28 2.75 -3.77 -18.68
C ILE A 28 1.89 -4.66 -19.57
N ALA A 29 2.51 -5.31 -20.55
CA ALA A 29 1.82 -6.27 -21.39
C ALA A 29 1.13 -7.36 -20.55
N PRO A 30 -0.08 -7.80 -20.94
CA PRO A 30 -0.84 -7.41 -22.15
C PRO A 30 -1.74 -6.17 -21.97
N TYR A 31 -1.66 -5.45 -20.84
CA TYR A 31 -2.58 -4.36 -20.48
C TYR A 31 -2.09 -2.96 -20.88
N ASN A 32 -0.98 -2.87 -21.62
CA ASN A 32 -0.36 -1.61 -22.06
C ASN A 32 -0.92 -1.09 -23.40
N ASP A 33 -2.07 -1.59 -23.84
CA ASP A 33 -2.79 -1.05 -24.99
C ASP A 33 -3.33 0.35 -24.65
N PRO A 34 -2.98 1.42 -25.39
CA PRO A 34 -3.50 2.77 -25.17
C PRO A 34 -5.04 2.86 -25.18
N LEU A 35 -5.72 1.95 -25.87
CA LEU A 35 -7.18 1.90 -25.88
C LEU A 35 -7.76 1.56 -24.50
N ALA A 36 -7.00 0.87 -23.64
CA ALA A 36 -7.44 0.51 -22.28
C ALA A 36 -7.57 1.72 -21.34
N VAL A 37 -6.97 2.87 -21.70
CA VAL A 37 -6.97 4.10 -20.89
C VAL A 37 -7.60 5.29 -21.62
N ARG A 38 -8.28 5.07 -22.74
CA ARG A 38 -8.96 6.15 -23.49
C ARG A 38 -10.06 6.80 -22.63
N GLY A 39 -10.07 8.12 -22.52
CA GLY A 39 -11.05 8.87 -21.73
C GLY A 39 -10.68 8.99 -20.25
N LEU A 40 -9.53 8.45 -19.83
CA LEU A 40 -9.05 8.56 -18.45
C LEU A 40 -8.71 10.02 -18.09
N GLU A 41 -8.37 10.85 -19.08
CA GLU A 41 -8.09 12.28 -18.98
C GLU A 41 -9.29 13.13 -18.51
N GLU A 42 -10.52 12.59 -18.60
CA GLU A 42 -11.73 13.28 -18.12
C GLU A 42 -11.89 13.20 -16.58
N PHE A 43 -11.08 12.37 -15.91
CA PHE A 43 -11.16 12.13 -14.48
C PHE A 43 -9.99 12.78 -13.74
N SER A 44 -10.29 13.43 -12.61
CA SER A 44 -9.27 14.01 -11.73
C SER A 44 -8.68 13.00 -10.73
N HIS A 45 -9.38 11.90 -10.47
CA HIS A 45 -9.01 10.90 -9.46
C HIS A 45 -9.30 9.48 -9.93
N LEU A 46 -8.45 8.54 -9.51
CA LEU A 46 -8.57 7.12 -9.83
C LEU A 46 -8.57 6.30 -8.54
N TRP A 47 -9.34 5.22 -8.54
CA TRP A 47 -9.23 4.18 -7.52
C TRP A 47 -8.27 3.10 -8.01
N LEU A 48 -7.22 2.86 -7.23
CA LEU A 48 -6.25 1.80 -7.51
C LEU A 48 -6.43 0.66 -6.51
N SER A 49 -6.70 -0.54 -7.03
CA SER A 49 -6.62 -1.78 -6.27
C SER A 49 -5.29 -2.46 -6.56
N PHE A 50 -4.52 -2.75 -5.52
CA PHE A 50 -3.21 -3.36 -5.65
C PHE A 50 -2.92 -4.32 -4.50
N ILE A 51 -1.97 -5.23 -4.74
CA ILE A 51 -1.51 -6.21 -3.75
C ILE A 51 -0.18 -5.73 -3.18
N PHE A 52 -0.01 -5.87 -1.86
CA PHE A 52 1.28 -5.69 -1.21
C PHE A 52 2.14 -6.93 -1.46
N HIS A 53 3.11 -6.80 -2.37
CA HIS A 53 3.98 -7.92 -2.80
C HIS A 53 4.86 -8.51 -1.70
N GLN A 54 5.07 -7.80 -0.58
CA GLN A 54 5.79 -8.30 0.61
C GLN A 54 4.86 -8.85 1.69
N SER A 55 3.63 -9.25 1.34
CA SER A 55 2.72 -9.90 2.28
C SER A 55 3.17 -11.32 2.60
N PRO A 56 2.97 -11.82 3.85
CA PRO A 56 3.22 -13.21 4.18
C PRO A 56 2.33 -14.14 3.34
N ASP A 57 2.87 -15.29 2.96
CA ASP A 57 2.16 -16.31 2.18
C ASP A 57 0.94 -16.89 2.91
N ARG A 58 0.95 -16.83 4.25
CA ARG A 58 -0.13 -17.33 5.10
C ARG A 58 -0.90 -16.17 5.74
N TRP A 59 -2.21 -16.19 5.53
CA TRP A 59 -3.14 -15.26 6.17
C TRP A 59 -3.27 -15.52 7.69
N SER A 60 -3.45 -14.43 8.46
CA SER A 60 -3.74 -14.46 9.89
C SER A 60 -4.88 -13.49 10.21
N PRO A 61 -5.92 -13.91 10.97
CA PRO A 61 -7.01 -13.02 11.39
C PRO A 61 -6.58 -11.98 12.44
N LEU A 62 -5.39 -12.17 13.03
CA LEU A 62 -4.86 -11.36 14.12
C LEU A 62 -3.55 -10.69 13.71
N VAL A 63 -3.37 -9.43 14.13
CA VAL A 63 -2.17 -8.62 13.90
C VAL A 63 -1.63 -8.03 15.21
N ARG A 64 -0.35 -7.62 15.21
CA ARG A 64 0.29 -6.89 16.32
C ARG A 64 0.49 -5.43 15.94
N PRO A 65 -0.34 -4.50 16.42
CA PRO A 65 -0.20 -3.10 16.06
C PRO A 65 1.03 -2.49 16.74
N PRO A 66 1.87 -1.72 16.03
CA PRO A 66 3.09 -1.12 16.60
C PRO A 66 2.80 -0.22 17.82
N ARG A 67 1.63 0.41 17.85
CA ARG A 67 1.23 1.37 18.90
C ARG A 67 0.59 0.72 20.13
N LEU A 68 0.34 -0.59 20.12
CA LEU A 68 -0.32 -1.33 21.23
C LEU A 68 0.66 -2.19 22.04
N GLY A 69 1.92 -1.76 22.13
CA GLY A 69 2.92 -2.36 23.01
C GLY A 69 3.40 -3.76 22.58
N GLY A 70 3.18 -4.17 21.32
CA GLY A 70 3.76 -5.37 20.69
C GLY A 70 3.27 -6.73 21.20
N ASN A 71 2.79 -6.82 22.43
CA ASN A 71 2.39 -8.09 23.06
C ASN A 71 0.92 -8.46 22.82
N THR A 72 0.06 -7.48 22.57
CA THR A 72 -1.37 -7.71 22.35
C THR A 72 -1.67 -7.90 20.86
N LYS A 73 -2.29 -9.03 20.52
CA LYS A 73 -2.86 -9.26 19.20
C LYS A 73 -4.28 -8.71 19.15
N VAL A 74 -4.65 -8.07 18.04
CA VAL A 74 -6.02 -7.60 17.78
C VAL A 74 -6.50 -8.13 16.43
N GLY A 75 -7.81 -8.14 16.21
CA GLY A 75 -8.38 -8.48 14.91
C GLY A 75 -7.83 -7.56 13.81
N VAL A 76 -7.67 -8.09 12.60
CA VAL A 76 -7.12 -7.30 11.47
C VAL A 76 -8.09 -6.22 10.97
N LEU A 77 -9.40 -6.44 11.06
CA LEU A 77 -10.42 -5.54 10.48
C LEU A 77 -10.58 -4.19 11.19
N PRO A 78 -10.53 -4.09 12.53
CA PRO A 78 -10.70 -2.80 13.22
C PRO A 78 -9.49 -1.86 13.11
N VAL A 79 -8.34 -2.37 12.66
CA VAL A 79 -7.12 -1.58 12.50
C VAL A 79 -6.83 -1.39 11.02
N ALA A 80 -6.25 -0.25 10.66
CA ALA A 80 -5.65 -0.07 9.33
C ALA A 80 -4.34 -0.87 9.21
N ALA A 81 -4.41 -2.17 9.51
CA ALA A 81 -3.37 -3.12 9.18
C ALA A 81 -3.60 -3.54 7.73
N HIS A 82 -2.55 -3.44 6.91
CA HIS A 82 -2.58 -4.13 5.63
C HIS A 82 -2.77 -5.62 5.91
N ILE A 83 -3.69 -6.27 5.18
CA ILE A 83 -4.11 -7.67 5.38
C ILE A 83 -2.95 -8.67 5.22
N GLY A 84 -1.75 -8.21 4.91
CA GLY A 84 -0.50 -8.97 4.96
C GLY A 84 0.69 -8.19 5.50
N LEU A 85 0.55 -7.30 6.49
CA LEU A 85 1.74 -6.70 7.11
C LEU A 85 1.63 -6.72 8.64
N ILE A 86 2.19 -7.77 9.22
CA ILE A 86 2.59 -7.78 10.62
C ILE A 86 4.08 -7.50 10.66
N ASP A 87 4.41 -6.49 11.45
CA ASP A 87 5.76 -6.05 11.80
C ASP A 87 6.72 -7.23 12.04
N TRP A 88 7.67 -7.40 11.13
CA TRP A 88 8.87 -8.20 11.34
C TRP A 88 9.99 -7.25 11.73
N GLY A 89 10.22 -7.13 13.04
CA GLY A 89 11.54 -7.33 13.65
C GLY A 89 12.76 -6.58 13.12
N TYR A 90 12.62 -5.47 12.39
CA TYR A 90 13.75 -4.57 12.13
C TYR A 90 13.73 -3.44 13.14
N ARG A 91 14.51 -3.63 14.20
CA ARG A 91 15.05 -2.53 15.02
C ARG A 91 15.78 -1.59 14.05
N TRP A 92 15.35 -0.34 13.93
CA TRP A 92 16.12 0.89 14.17
C TRP A 92 15.12 2.05 14.29
#